data_AF-A0A2Y9KTL5-F1
#
_entry.id   AF-A0A2Y9KTL5-F1
#
_cell.length_a   1.000
_cell.length_b   1.000
_cell.length_c   1.000
_cell.angle_alpha   90.00
_cell.angle_beta   90.00
_cell.angle_gamma   90.00
#
_symmetry.space_group_name_H-M   'P 1'
#
loop_
_entity.id
_entity.type
_entity.pdbx_description
1 polymer ?
#
loop_
_entity_poly.entity_id
_entity_poly.type
_entity_poly.pdbx_seq_one_letter_code
_entity_poly.pdbx_strand_id
1 'polypeptide(L)'
;MVETERVRLSLLEEKLMDVLQLLQRLRDLNISKRALGKILLNTLDACKDAPPEGRCGPVAILDALRQALAGCELLQRELSAPASTAPALANPLLISC
;
A
#
# COMPACT_ATOMS: atom_id res chain seq x y z
N MET A 1 -26.27 21.74 0.39
CA MET A 1 -25.11 21.71 -0.53
C MET A 1 -23.78 21.73 0.20
N VAL A 2 -23.57 22.61 1.20
CA VAL A 2 -22.31 22.65 1.98
C VAL A 2 -21.98 21.31 2.66
N GLU A 3 -22.99 20.58 3.15
CA GLU A 3 -22.76 19.27 3.81
C GLU A 3 -22.18 18.21 2.86
N THR A 4 -22.65 18.16 1.61
CA THR A 4 -22.14 17.23 0.59
C THR A 4 -20.69 17.53 0.22
N GLU A 5 -20.33 18.81 0.18
CA GLU A 5 -18.95 19.22 -0.09
C GLU A 5 -18.02 18.89 1.08
N ARG A 6 -18.45 19.14 2.32
CA ARG A 6 -17.72 18.71 3.51
C ARG A 6 -17.47 17.21 3.51
N VAL A 7 -18.51 16.41 3.26
CA VAL A 7 -18.38 14.94 3.19
C VAL A 7 -17.38 14.52 2.10
N ARG A 8 -17.44 15.16 0.93
CA ARG A 8 -16.50 14.87 -0.17
C ARG A 8 -15.05 15.21 0.22
N LEU A 9 -14.84 16.34 0.90
CA LEU A 9 -13.52 16.75 1.37
C LEU A 9 -12.99 15.81 2.46
N SER A 10 -13.80 15.45 3.44
CA SER A 10 -13.42 14.48 4.49
C SER A 10 -13.03 13.12 3.89
N LEU A 11 -13.78 12.64 2.91
CA LEU A 11 -13.44 11.39 2.22
C LEU A 11 -12.11 11.50 1.44
N LEU A 12 -11.87 12.64 0.80
CA LEU A 12 -10.63 12.90 0.09
C LEU A 12 -9.44 12.94 1.06
N GLU A 13 -9.59 13.60 2.20
CA GLU A 13 -8.57 13.69 3.25
C GLU A 13 -8.25 12.31 3.82
N GLU A 14 -9.27 11.50 4.15
CA GLU A 14 -9.09 10.12 4.61
C GLU A 14 -8.28 9.29 3.59
N LYS A 15 -8.70 9.31 2.33
CA LYS A 15 -8.02 8.55 1.26
C LYS A 15 -6.60 9.04 1.01
N LEU A 16 -6.35 10.34 1.16
CA LEU A 16 -5.01 10.90 1.06
C LEU A 16 -4.11 10.41 2.20
N MET A 17 -4.64 10.36 3.44
CA MET A 17 -3.90 9.83 4.59
C MET A 17 -3.54 8.35 4.38
N ASP A 18 -4.47 7.53 3.88
CA ASP A 18 -4.22 6.12 3.55
C ASP A 18 -3.05 5.97 2.56
N VAL A 19 -3.05 6.78 1.49
CA VAL A 19 -1.98 6.77 0.47
C VAL A 19 -0.64 7.19 1.06
N LEU A 20 -0.60 8.25 1.88
CA LEU A 20 0.64 8.72 2.51
C LEU A 20 1.22 7.66 3.45
N GLN A 21 0.38 7.00 4.24
CA GLN A 21 0.80 5.92 5.14
C GLN A 21 1.37 4.72 4.36
N LEU A 22 0.73 4.32 3.26
CA LEU A 22 1.26 3.26 2.39
C LEU A 22 2.60 3.65 1.76
N LEU A 23 2.74 4.88 1.27
CA LEU A 23 4.00 5.37 0.71
C LEU A 23 5.12 5.39 1.73
N GLN A 24 4.82 5.76 2.98
CA GLN A 24 5.79 5.70 4.06
C GLN A 24 6.23 4.26 4.32
N ARG A 25 5.29 3.32 4.47
CA ARG A 25 5.62 1.90 4.68
C ARG A 25 6.43 1.29 3.53
N LEU A 26 6.10 1.63 2.28
CA LEU A 26 6.86 1.18 1.11
C LEU A 26 8.28 1.75 1.08
N ARG A 27 8.47 2.98 1.58
CA ARG A 27 9.80 3.56 1.75
C ARG A 27 10.59 2.82 2.82
N ASP A 28 9.96 2.48 3.93
CA ASP A 28 10.59 1.71 5.02
C ASP A 28 11.00 0.30 4.53
N LEU A 29 10.26 -0.25 3.56
CA LEU A 29 10.59 -1.48 2.82
C LEU A 29 11.64 -1.32 1.72
N ASN A 30 12.28 -0.15 1.60
CA ASN A 30 13.27 0.16 0.57
C ASN A 30 12.80 -0.06 -0.88
N ILE A 31 11.49 0.14 -1.15
CA ILE A 31 11.01 0.16 -2.54
C ILE A 31 11.73 1.28 -3.29
N SER A 32 12.28 0.96 -4.46
CA SER A 32 12.97 1.95 -5.28
C SER A 32 12.03 3.09 -5.73
N LYS A 33 12.56 4.31 -5.79
CA LYS A 33 11.83 5.48 -6.34
C LYS A 33 11.29 5.21 -7.75
N ARG A 34 12.00 4.42 -8.55
CA ARG A 34 11.58 4.01 -9.90
C ARG A 34 10.34 3.12 -9.87
N ALA A 35 10.27 2.15 -8.96
CA ALA A 35 9.11 1.27 -8.80
C ALA A 35 7.87 2.06 -8.37
N LEU A 36 8.01 2.94 -7.37
CA LEU A 36 6.93 3.85 -6.96
C LEU A 36 6.47 4.75 -8.12
N GLY A 37 7.41 5.34 -8.85
CA GLY A 37 7.10 6.16 -10.03
C GLY A 37 6.32 5.38 -11.10
N LYS A 38 6.66 4.11 -11.32
CA LYS A 38 5.93 3.24 -12.26
C LYS A 38 4.51 2.95 -11.81
N ILE A 39 4.30 2.68 -10.51
CA ILE A 39 2.95 2.46 -9.94
C ILE A 39 2.10 3.73 -10.10
N LEU A 40 2.67 4.90 -9.80
CA LEU A 40 1.98 6.18 -9.95
C LEU A 40 1.59 6.44 -11.41
N LEU A 41 2.52 6.27 -12.35
CA LEU A 41 2.24 6.47 -13.77
C LEU A 41 1.16 5.51 -14.28
N ASN A 42 1.29 4.22 -13.99
CA ASN A 42 0.30 3.22 -14.41
C ASN A 42 -1.10 3.54 -13.87
N THR A 43 -1.19 4.01 -12.61
CA THR A 43 -2.46 4.39 -12.00
C THR A 43 -3.07 5.60 -12.72
N LEU A 44 -2.27 6.63 -13.00
CA LEU A 44 -2.74 7.82 -13.70
C LEU A 44 -3.12 7.53 -15.15
N ASP A 45 -2.40 6.67 -15.85
CA ASP A 45 -2.72 6.27 -17.22
C ASP A 45 -4.02 5.46 -17.27
N ALA A 46 -4.22 4.52 -16.34
CA ALA A 46 -5.51 3.82 -16.20
C ALA A 46 -6.69 4.77 -15.95
N CYS A 47 -6.46 5.89 -15.28
CA CYS A 47 -7.48 6.92 -15.05
C CYS A 47 -7.76 7.76 -16.31
N LYS A 48 -6.78 7.93 -17.22
CA LYS A 48 -6.95 8.63 -18.49
C LYS A 48 -7.68 7.78 -19.53
N ASP A 49 -7.43 6.48 -19.52
CA ASP A 49 -8.02 5.52 -20.45
C ASP A 49 -9.47 5.15 -20.07
N ALA A 50 -9.93 5.58 -18.89
CA ALA A 50 -11.32 5.39 -18.46
C ALA A 50 -12.29 6.18 -19.37
N PRO A 51 -13.46 5.60 -19.72
CA PRO A 51 -14.44 6.25 -20.58
C PRO A 51 -14.90 7.61 -20.03
N PRO A 52 -15.26 8.58 -20.88
CA PRO A 52 -15.52 9.96 -20.50
C PRO A 52 -16.69 10.16 -19.51
N GLU A 53 -17.68 9.26 -19.54
CA GLU A 53 -18.79 9.18 -18.56
C GLU A 53 -18.33 8.78 -17.15
N GLY A 54 -17.11 8.23 -17.03
CA GLY A 54 -16.50 7.73 -15.80
C GLY A 54 -15.15 8.37 -15.50
N ARG A 55 -14.95 9.66 -15.86
CA ARG A 55 -13.73 10.41 -15.52
C ARG A 55 -13.36 10.14 -14.07
N CYS A 56 -12.16 9.62 -13.86
CA CYS A 56 -11.68 9.27 -12.53
C CYS A 56 -11.60 10.53 -11.67
N GLY A 57 -12.59 10.74 -10.80
CA GLY A 57 -12.62 11.87 -9.88
C GLY A 57 -11.47 11.78 -8.88
N PRO A 58 -11.11 12.87 -8.18
CA PRO A 58 -9.97 12.89 -7.25
C PRO A 58 -9.99 11.74 -6.22
N VAL A 59 -11.18 11.43 -5.68
CA VAL A 59 -11.37 10.32 -4.73
C VAL A 59 -11.08 8.96 -5.39
N ALA A 60 -11.55 8.75 -6.62
CA ALA A 60 -11.34 7.50 -7.35
C ALA A 60 -9.86 7.30 -7.73
N ILE A 61 -9.14 8.39 -8.07
CA ILE A 61 -7.69 8.35 -8.31
C ILE A 61 -6.96 7.94 -7.03
N LEU A 62 -7.30 8.53 -5.89
CA LEU A 62 -6.68 8.17 -4.61
C LEU A 62 -6.99 6.73 -4.22
N ASP A 63 -8.21 6.25 -4.45
CA ASP A 63 -8.58 4.87 -4.14
C ASP A 63 -7.87 3.85 -5.06
N ALA A 64 -7.78 4.14 -6.35
CA ALA A 64 -7.00 3.33 -7.30
C ALA A 64 -5.51 3.30 -6.91
N LEU A 65 -4.96 4.44 -6.51
CA LEU A 65 -3.58 4.54 -6.05
C LEU A 65 -3.36 3.74 -4.76
N ARG A 66 -4.28 3.86 -3.79
CA ARG A 66 -4.26 3.07 -2.56
C ARG A 66 -4.26 1.57 -2.88
N GLN A 67 -5.12 1.12 -3.78
CA GLN A 67 -5.20 -0.27 -4.21
C GLN A 67 -3.89 -0.75 -4.87
N ALA A 68 -3.32 0.06 -5.76
CA ALA A 68 -2.08 -0.27 -6.45
C ALA A 68 -0.87 -0.32 -5.50
N LEU A 69 -0.79 0.60 -4.54
CA LEU A 69 0.26 0.60 -3.51
C LEU A 69 0.10 -0.59 -2.56
N ALA A 70 -1.12 -0.88 -2.09
CA ALA A 70 -1.40 -2.04 -1.24
C ALA A 70 -1.14 -3.39 -1.94
N GLY A 71 -1.27 -3.43 -3.27
CA GLY A 71 -0.94 -4.58 -4.12
C GLY A 71 0.55 -4.86 -4.28
N CYS A 72 1.45 -4.03 -3.75
CA CYS A 72 2.88 -4.30 -3.80
C CYS A 72 3.22 -5.55 -2.99
N GLU A 73 3.72 -6.59 -3.65
CA GLU A 73 4.04 -7.91 -3.07
C GLU A 73 4.90 -7.86 -1.80
N LEU A 74 5.71 -6.81 -1.63
CA LEU A 74 6.54 -6.59 -0.44
C LEU A 74 5.71 -6.24 0.81
N LEU A 75 4.60 -5.52 0.68
CA LEU A 75 3.66 -5.30 1.79
C LEU A 75 2.93 -6.58 2.16
N GLN A 76 2.58 -7.39 1.15
CA GLN A 76 1.93 -8.68 1.35
C GLN A 76 2.86 -9.68 2.03
N ARG A 77 4.16 -9.67 1.71
CA ARG A 77 5.15 -10.56 2.32
C ARG A 77 5.38 -10.28 3.82
N GLU A 78 5.33 -9.03 4.26
CA GLU A 78 5.36 -8.72 5.70
C GLU A 78 4.09 -9.17 6.43
N LEU A 79 2.91 -9.03 5.79
CA LEU A 79 1.64 -9.46 6.37
C LEU A 79 1.45 -10.98 6.33
N SER A 80 2.12 -11.65 5.39
CA SER A 80 2.00 -13.09 5.13
C SER A 80 3.18 -13.90 5.66
N ALA A 81 4.18 -13.28 6.29
CA ALA A 81 5.17 -14.01 7.06
C ALA A 81 4.51 -14.47 8.37
N PRO A 82 4.15 -15.76 8.54
CA PRO A 82 3.91 -16.26 9.88
C PRO A 82 5.21 -16.02 10.65
N ALA A 83 5.09 -15.53 11.88
CA ALA A 83 6.21 -15.46 12.81
C ALA A 83 6.91 -16.82 12.76
N SER A 84 8.09 -16.86 12.12
CA SER A 84 8.92 -18.04 12.09
C SER A 84 9.36 -18.24 13.53
N THR A 85 8.60 -19.05 14.25
CA THR A 85 8.98 -19.56 15.56
C THR A 85 10.23 -20.39 15.33
N ALA A 86 11.38 -19.75 15.45
CA ALA A 86 12.62 -20.45 15.68
C ALA A 86 12.40 -21.36 16.91
N PRO A 87 12.54 -22.69 16.80
CA PRO A 87 12.59 -23.50 17.99
C PRO A 87 13.90 -23.16 18.70
N ALA A 88 13.77 -22.47 19.82
CA ALA A 88 14.85 -22.27 20.75
C ALA A 88 15.37 -23.62 21.24
N LEU A 89 16.69 -23.81 21.14
CA LEU A 89 17.53 -24.61 22.04
C LEU A 89 17.08 -26.04 22.34
N ALA A 90 17.80 -27.01 21.75
CA ALA A 90 18.16 -28.23 22.45
C ALA A 90 19.63 -28.54 22.18
N ASN A 91 20.50 -28.05 23.08
CA ASN A 91 21.89 -28.51 23.23
C ASN A 91 21.90 -30.02 23.47
N PRO A 92 22.67 -30.82 22.68
CA PRO A 92 22.99 -32.17 23.07
C PRO A 92 24.52 -32.31 23.12
N LEU A 93 25.14 -31.74 24.16
CA LEU A 93 26.53 -32.07 24.51
C LEU A 93 26.56 -32.57 25.96
N LEU A 94 26.06 -33.79 26.14
CA LEU A 94 26.45 -34.65 27.25
C LEU A 94 27.40 -35.70 26.68
N ILE A 95 28.70 -35.44 26.77
CA ILE A 95 29.73 -36.47 26.75
C ILE A 95 30.11 -36.70 28.21
N SER A 96 29.77 -37.86 28.74
CA SER A 96 30.27 -38.39 30.00
C SER A 96 30.84 -39.78 29.78
N CYS A 97 32.00 -40.01 30.40
CA CYS A 97 32.79 -41.23 30.55
C CYS A 97 33.61 -41.66 29.32
#